data_AF-T0KLV9-F1
#
_entry.id   AF-T0KLV9-F1
#
_cell.length_a   1.000
_cell.length_b   1.000
_cell.length_c   1.000
_cell.angle_alpha   90.00
_cell.angle_beta   90.00
_cell.angle_gamma   90.00
#
_symmetry.space_group_name_H-M   'P 1'
#
loop_
_entity.id
_entity.type
_entity.pdbx_description
1 polymer ?
#
loop_
_entity_poly.entity_id
_entity_poly.type
_entity_poly.pdbx_seq_one_letter_code
_entity_poly.pdbx_strand_id
1 'polypeptide(L)'
;MQTLSVQIQDSYVQQFMNFVNNSHSNITVSKDKNLEFDPYFYERKKDLEQIIEDSENGTIELLSQEQYDKEMEIFFKDLKANENL
;
A
#
# COMPACT_ATOMS: atom_id res chain seq x y z
N MET A 1 -1.90 0.74 -28.02
CA MET A 1 -0.87 0.40 -27.02
C MET A 1 -1.46 -0.61 -26.04
N GLN A 2 -0.70 -1.61 -25.62
CA GLN A 2 -1.09 -2.54 -24.55
C GLN A 2 -0.21 -2.26 -23.34
N THR A 3 -0.79 -2.35 -22.14
CA THR A 3 -0.07 -2.14 -20.87
C THR A 3 0.15 -3.48 -20.19
N LEU A 4 1.37 -3.73 -19.74
CA LEU A 4 1.76 -4.94 -19.02
C LEU A 4 2.50 -4.55 -17.74
N SER A 5 2.15 -5.18 -16.62
CA SER A 5 2.92 -5.10 -15.38
C SER A 5 4.00 -6.19 -15.36
N VAL A 6 5.24 -5.82 -15.05
CA VAL A 6 6.37 -6.74 -14.99
C VAL A 6 6.96 -6.71 -13.59
N GLN A 7 7.07 -7.89 -12.97
CA GLN A 7 7.82 -8.06 -11.73
C GLN A 7 9.26 -8.48 -12.06
N ILE A 8 10.22 -7.85 -11.40
CA ILE A 8 11.65 -8.07 -11.60
C ILE A 8 12.33 -8.06 -10.24
N GLN A 9 13.32 -8.92 -10.07
CA GLN A 9 14.15 -8.92 -8.87
C GLN A 9 14.99 -7.64 -8.83
N ASP A 10 15.19 -7.09 -7.63
CA ASP A 10 15.98 -5.86 -7.42
C ASP A 10 17.37 -5.94 -8.05
N SER A 11 18.01 -7.12 -7.96
CA SER A 11 19.32 -7.39 -8.55
C SER A 11 19.35 -7.33 -10.09
N TYR A 12 18.20 -7.44 -10.75
CA TYR A 12 18.06 -7.47 -12.21
C TYR A 12 17.57 -6.15 -12.81
N VAL A 13 17.12 -5.18 -11.98
CA VAL A 13 16.51 -3.92 -12.45
C VAL A 13 17.41 -3.17 -13.43
N GLN A 14 18.71 -3.09 -13.17
CA GLN A 14 19.64 -2.37 -14.03
C GLN A 14 19.80 -3.03 -15.42
N GLN A 15 19.83 -4.36 -15.47
CA GLN A 15 19.94 -5.12 -16.72
C GLN A 15 18.66 -5.00 -17.55
N PHE A 16 17.50 -5.04 -16.89
CA PHE A 16 16.22 -4.80 -17.53
C PHE A 16 16.13 -3.38 -18.13
N MET A 17 16.52 -2.35 -17.39
CA MET A 17 16.50 -0.98 -17.90
C MET A 17 17.42 -0.80 -19.12
N ASN A 18 18.58 -1.46 -19.15
CA ASN A 18 19.46 -1.48 -20.31
C ASN A 18 18.81 -2.15 -21.53
N PHE A 19 18.13 -3.29 -21.33
CA PHE A 19 17.36 -3.95 -22.40
C PHE A 19 16.28 -3.02 -22.97
N VAL A 20 15.51 -2.36 -22.11
CA VAL A 20 14.45 -1.45 -22.53
C VAL A 20 15.00 -0.25 -23.30
N ASN A 21 16.07 0.39 -22.81
CA ASN A 21 16.73 1.50 -23.49
C ASN A 21 17.25 1.09 -24.89
N ASN A 22 17.69 -0.15 -25.05
CA ASN A 22 18.19 -0.68 -26.32
C ASN A 22 17.08 -1.15 -27.29
N SER A 23 15.81 -1.14 -26.89
CA SER A 23 14.68 -1.60 -27.73
C SER A 23 14.16 -0.57 -28.76
N HIS A 24 14.84 0.57 -28.90
CA HIS A 24 14.64 1.56 -29.96
C HIS A 24 13.18 1.99 -30.17
N SER A 25 12.61 2.72 -29.20
CA SER A 25 11.33 3.47 -29.26
C SER A 25 10.01 2.68 -29.16
N ASN A 26 10.03 1.34 -29.18
CA ASN A 26 8.79 0.54 -29.09
C ASN A 26 8.27 0.34 -27.65
N ILE A 27 9.09 0.65 -26.64
CA ILE A 27 8.76 0.48 -25.23
C ILE A 27 8.72 1.85 -24.56
N THR A 28 7.64 2.14 -23.84
CA THR A 28 7.50 3.33 -23.01
C THR A 28 7.60 2.92 -21.53
N VAL A 29 8.62 3.41 -20.83
CA VAL A 29 8.70 3.31 -19.38
C VAL A 29 8.04 4.54 -18.78
N SER A 30 6.99 4.32 -18.00
CA SER A 30 6.37 5.38 -17.22
C SER A 30 6.41 4.99 -15.75
N LYS A 31 6.76 5.96 -14.90
CA LYS A 31 6.61 5.80 -13.46
C LYS A 31 5.16 6.05 -13.10
N ASP A 32 4.61 5.22 -12.23
CA ASP A 32 3.32 5.50 -11.63
C ASP A 32 3.47 6.69 -10.68
N LYS A 33 2.77 7.79 -11.00
CA LYS A 33 2.81 9.02 -10.22
C LYS A 33 2.26 8.84 -8.81
N ASN A 34 1.34 7.89 -8.62
CA ASN A 34 0.75 7.62 -7.32
C ASN A 34 1.77 6.95 -6.39
N LEU A 35 2.63 6.09 -6.94
CA LEU A 35 3.67 5.38 -6.20
C LEU A 35 4.94 6.22 -5.98
N GLU A 36 5.09 7.33 -6.68
CA GLU A 36 6.28 8.20 -6.57
C GLU A 36 6.35 8.89 -5.21
N PHE A 37 5.24 9.43 -4.74
CA PHE A 37 5.13 10.08 -3.43
C PHE A 37 4.69 9.12 -2.34
N ASP A 38 4.05 8.02 -2.75
CA ASP A 38 3.34 7.16 -1.84
C ASP A 38 3.43 5.68 -2.23
N PRO A 39 4.45 4.96 -1.72
CA PRO A 39 4.70 3.56 -2.05
C PRO A 39 3.52 2.62 -1.77
N TYR A 40 2.64 2.99 -0.83
CA TYR A 40 1.51 2.18 -0.39
C TYR A 40 0.17 2.64 -0.99
N PHE A 41 0.19 3.50 -2.01
CA PHE A 41 -1.00 4.16 -2.54
C PHE A 41 -2.17 3.20 -2.80
N TYR A 42 -1.90 2.09 -3.50
CA TYR A 42 -2.94 1.13 -3.86
C TYR A 42 -3.48 0.33 -2.68
N GLU A 43 -2.63 0.04 -1.69
CA GLU A 43 -3.06 -0.62 -0.45
C GLU A 43 -3.99 0.30 0.33
N ARG A 44 -3.57 1.54 0.60
CA ARG A 44 -4.43 2.51 1.30
C ARG A 44 -5.69 2.86 0.51
N LYS A 45 -5.62 2.91 -0.81
CA LYS A 45 -6.81 3.12 -1.65
C LYS A 45 -7.82 1.99 -1.41
N LYS A 46 -7.37 0.74 -1.45
CA LYS A 46 -8.22 -0.43 -1.21
C LYS A 46 -8.81 -0.41 0.21
N ASP A 47 -8.00 -0.11 1.22
CA ASP A 47 -8.47 -0.03 2.60
C ASP A 47 -9.55 1.07 2.75
N LEU A 48 -9.35 2.21 2.10
CA LEU A 48 -10.29 3.31 2.13
C LEU A 48 -11.60 2.99 1.39
N GLU A 49 -11.51 2.32 0.24
CA GLU A 49 -12.69 1.83 -0.50
C GLU A 49 -13.50 0.84 0.36
N GLN A 50 -12.83 -0.06 1.09
CA GLN A 50 -13.49 -0.98 2.01
C GLN A 50 -14.17 -0.25 3.18
N ILE A 51 -13.50 0.72 3.80
CA ILE A 51 -14.09 1.53 4.88
C ILE A 51 -15.34 2.27 4.41
N ILE A 52 -15.33 2.83 3.19
CA ILE A 52 -16.49 3.50 2.62
C ILE A 52 -17.63 2.50 2.44
N GLU A 53 -17.36 1.34 1.84
CA GLU A 53 -18.36 0.29 1.63
C GLU A 53 -18.95 -0.19 2.96
N ASP A 54 -18.14 -0.43 3.99
CA ASP A 54 -18.61 -0.88 5.30
C ASP A 54 -19.40 0.20 6.03
N SER A 55 -19.02 1.47 5.85
CA SER A 55 -19.78 2.60 6.37
C SER A 55 -21.15 2.73 5.69
N GLU A 56 -21.21 2.58 4.36
CA GLU A 56 -22.46 2.68 3.59
C GLU A 56 -23.39 1.51 3.87
N ASN A 57 -22.84 0.31 4.06
CA ASN A 57 -23.58 -0.90 4.42
C ASN A 57 -23.96 -0.96 5.90
N GLY A 58 -23.46 -0.03 6.73
CA GLY A 58 -23.68 -0.02 8.18
C GLY A 58 -23.03 -1.20 8.90
N THR A 59 -22.05 -1.84 8.28
CA THR A 59 -21.25 -2.95 8.84
C THR A 59 -20.04 -2.45 9.62
N ILE A 60 -19.73 -1.15 9.53
CA ILE A 60 -18.68 -0.55 10.35
C ILE A 60 -19.02 -0.70 11.84
N GLU A 61 -18.15 -1.37 12.58
CA GLU A 61 -18.34 -1.58 14.00
C GLU A 61 -18.15 -0.25 14.74
N LEU A 62 -19.22 0.24 15.35
CA LEU A 62 -19.15 1.39 16.26
C LEU A 62 -18.86 0.88 17.66
N LEU A 63 -17.63 1.10 18.12
CA LEU A 63 -17.25 0.78 19.49
C LEU A 63 -18.02 1.67 20.46
N SER A 64 -18.55 1.07 21.52
CA SER A 64 -18.91 1.83 22.72
C SER A 64 -17.67 2.47 23.34
N GLN A 65 -17.86 3.52 24.14
CA GLN A 65 -16.77 4.18 24.85
C GLN A 65 -15.92 3.19 25.67
N GLU A 66 -16.56 2.23 26.35
CA GLU A 66 -15.87 1.24 27.18
C GLU A 66 -15.01 0.27 26.35
N GLN A 67 -15.49 -0.14 25.16
CA GLN A 67 -14.71 -0.96 24.24
C GLN A 67 -13.51 -0.17 23.70
N TYR A 68 -13.73 1.07 23.27
CA TYR A 68 -12.67 1.95 22.79
C TYR A 68 -11.57 2.16 23.84
N ASP A 69 -11.96 2.47 25.08
CA ASP A 69 -11.01 2.72 26.17
C ASP A 69 -10.16 1.47 26.45
N LYS A 70 -10.79 0.27 26.43
CA LYS A 70 -10.10 -1.00 26.62
C LYS A 70 -9.12 -1.32 25.50
N GLU A 71 -9.53 -1.12 24.24
CA GLU A 71 -8.65 -1.35 23.09
C GLU A 71 -7.46 -0.39 23.08
N MET A 72 -7.68 0.88 23.40
CA MET A 72 -6.60 1.85 23.51
C MET A 72 -5.62 1.53 24.65
N GLU A 73 -6.11 1.03 25.78
CA GLU A 73 -5.24 0.59 26.86
C GLU A 73 -4.34 -0.58 26.43
N ILE A 74 -4.89 -1.54 25.68
CA ILE A 74 -4.13 -2.66 25.10
C ILE A 74 -3.08 -2.15 24.11
N PHE A 75 -3.48 -1.29 23.16
CA PHE A 75 -2.59 -0.71 22.16
C PHE A 75 -1.37 -0.02 22.80
N PHE A 76 -1.58 0.81 23.83
CA PHE A 76 -0.48 1.47 24.52
C PHE A 76 0.38 0.53 25.37
N LYS A 77 -0.17 -0.56 25.91
CA LYS A 77 0.62 -1.60 26.58
C LYS A 77 1.54 -2.30 25.58
N ASP A 78 1.04 -2.66 24.41
CA ASP A 78 1.80 -3.34 23.37
C ASP A 78 2.92 -2.46 22.82
N LEU A 79 2.65 -1.16 22.59
CA LEU A 79 3.67 -0.19 22.20
C LEU A 79 4.82 -0.14 23.23
N LYS A 80 4.50 -0.03 24.52
CA LYS A 80 5.51 0.02 25.59
C LYS A 80 6.28 -1.30 25.77
N ALA A 81 5.63 -2.43 25.54
CA ALA A 81 6.28 -3.73 25.59
C ALA A 81 7.29 -3.89 24.45
N ASN A 82 6.96 -3.37 23.27
CA ASN A 82 7.80 -3.43 22.08
C ASN A 82 8.91 -2.35 22.04
N GLU A 83 8.82 -1.29 22.86
CA GLU A 83 9.90 -0.31 23.06
C GLU A 83 11.10 -0.88 23.86
N ASN A 84 10.92 -2.00 24.58
CA ASN A 84 11.97 -2.62 25.40
C ASN A 84 12.73 -3.75 24.67
N LEU A 85 12.64 -3.82 23.34
CA LEU A 85 13.37 -4.72 22.45
C LEU A 85 14.29 -3.92 21.52
#